data_AF-A0A180F074-F1
#
_entry.id   AF-A0A180F074-F1
#
_cell.length_a   1.000
_cell.length_b   1.000
_cell.length_c   1.000
_cell.angle_alpha   90.00
_cell.angle_beta   90.00
_cell.angle_gamma   90.00
#
_symmetry.space_group_name_H-M   'P 1'
#
loop_
_entity.id
_entity.type
_entity.pdbx_description
1 polymer ?
#
loop_
_entity_poly.entity_id
_entity_poly.type
_entity_poly.pdbx_seq_one_letter_code
_entity_poly.pdbx_strand_id
1 'polypeptide(L)' 'MAKLESDIQRRIIQRLEAEGWYVVKLILTNRPGIPDLMALKNGKAFFVEVKRP' A
#
# COMPACT_ATOMS: atom_id res chain seq x y z
N MET A 1 14.47 -9.27 -15.69
CA MET A 1 14.47 -7.85 -15.28
C MET A 1 14.14 -7.78 -13.80
N ALA A 2 14.82 -6.92 -13.03
CA ALA A 2 14.46 -6.68 -11.63
C ALA A 2 13.03 -6.09 -11.57
N LYS A 3 12.20 -6.56 -10.65
CA LYS A 3 10.86 -5.97 -10.45
C LYS A 3 11.01 -4.55 -9.91
N LEU A 4 10.23 -3.63 -10.45
CA LEU A 4 10.14 -2.28 -9.91
C LEU A 4 9.34 -2.33 -8.60
N GLU A 5 9.65 -1.43 -7.67
CA GLU A 5 8.86 -1.26 -6.44
C GLU A 5 7.39 -0.98 -6.73
N SER A 6 7.12 -0.20 -7.80
CA SER A 6 5.78 0.06 -8.31
C SER A 6 5.04 -1.20 -8.75
N ASP A 7 5.75 -2.21 -9.29
CA ASP A 7 5.15 -3.51 -9.64
C ASP A 7 4.77 -4.30 -8.39
N ILE A 8 5.59 -4.23 -7.34
CA ILE A 8 5.33 -4.88 -6.04
C ILE A 8 4.14 -4.19 -5.38
N GLN A 9 4.15 -2.86 -5.30
CA GLN A 9 3.07 -2.05 -4.75
C GLN A 9 1.75 -2.31 -5.48
N ARG A 10 1.76 -2.36 -6.82
CA ARG A 10 0.56 -2.70 -7.63
C ARG A 10 0.00 -4.08 -7.27
N ARG A 11 0.86 -5.09 -7.12
CA ARG A 11 0.43 -6.46 -6.74
C ARG A 11 -0.17 -6.50 -5.33
N ILE A 12 0.39 -5.75 -4.38
CA ILE A 12 -0.13 -5.64 -3.01
C ILE A 12 -1.52 -5.01 -3.04
N ILE A 13 -1.69 -3.90 -3.74
CA ILE A 13 -2.99 -3.22 -3.89
C ILE A 13 -4.03 -4.19 -4.45
N GLN A 14 -3.75 -4.83 -5.60
CA GLN A 14 -4.68 -5.73 -6.26
C GLN A 14 -5.11 -6.91 -5.36
N ARG A 15 -4.15 -7.47 -4.60
CA ARG A 15 -4.45 -8.55 -3.66
C ARG A 15 -5.36 -8.07 -2.53
N LEU A 16 -5.04 -6.94 -1.91
CA LEU A 16 -5.81 -6.42 -0.79
C LEU A 16 -7.22 -5.99 -1.21
N GLU A 17 -7.35 -5.35 -2.38
CA GLU A 17 -8.66 -5.02 -2.96
C GLU A 17 -9.49 -6.27 -3.25
N ALA A 18 -8.88 -7.33 -3.80
CA ALA A 18 -9.55 -8.62 -4.00
C ALA A 18 -9.97 -9.28 -2.67
N GLU A 19 -9.22 -9.06 -1.60
CA GLU A 19 -9.58 -9.47 -0.23
C GLU A 19 -10.61 -8.53 0.42
N GLY A 20 -11.08 -7.49 -0.27
CA GLY A 20 -12.13 -6.56 0.18
C GLY A 20 -11.64 -5.42 1.06
N TRP A 21 -10.35 -5.06 0.97
CA TRP A 21 -9.81 -3.86 1.61
C TRP A 21 -9.96 -2.65 0.69
N TYR A 22 -10.26 -1.49 1.27
CA TYR A 22 -10.13 -0.21 0.60
C TYR A 22 -8.69 0.29 0.78
N VAL A 23 -7.93 0.38 -0.30
CA VAL A 23 -6.49 0.71 -0.27
C VAL A 23 -6.26 2.11 -0.80
N VAL A 24 -5.58 2.95 -0.02
CA VAL A 24 -5.22 4.33 -0.37
C VAL A 24 -3.71 4.44 -0.49
N LYS A 25 -3.23 5.03 -1.58
CA LYS A 25 -1.83 5.45 -1.70
C LYS A 25 -1.62 6.76 -0.96
N LEU A 26 -0.63 6.80 -0.08
CA LEU A 26 -0.26 7.99 0.69
C LEU A 26 0.89 8.70 -0.02
N ILE A 27 0.54 9.62 -0.94
CA ILE A 27 1.52 10.33 -1.78
C ILE A 27 1.88 11.69 -1.19
N LEU A 28 0.89 12.41 -0.66
CA LEU A 28 1.06 13.74 -0.07
C LEU A 28 0.46 13.75 1.33
N THR A 29 1.34 13.92 2.33
CA THR A 29 0.97 14.00 3.74
C THR A 29 1.66 15.19 4.41
N ASN A 30 1.08 15.69 5.49
CA ASN A 30 1.62 16.82 6.26
C ASN A 30 2.86 16.46 7.10
N ARG A 31 3.10 15.17 7.35
CA ARG A 31 4.26 14.67 8.11
C ARG A 31 5.04 13.65 7.27
N PRO A 32 6.38 13.69 7.32
CA PRO A 32 7.24 12.73 6.62
C PRO A 32 7.24 11.37 7.32
N GLY A 33 7.71 10.33 6.62
CA GLY A 33 7.88 8.99 7.17
C GLY A 33 6.60 8.15 7.27
N ILE A 34 5.52 8.59 6.61
CA ILE A 34 4.31 7.79 6.49
C ILE A 34 4.53 6.64 5.49
N PRO A 35 3.94 5.45 5.71
CA PRO A 35 4.08 4.35 4.76
C PRO A 35 3.33 4.58 3.44
N ASP A 36 3.74 3.88 2.38
CA ASP A 36 3.20 4.05 1.02
C ASP A 36 1.69 3.81 0.88
N LEU A 37 1.16 2.81 1.61
CA LEU A 37 -0.24 2.39 1.52
C LEU A 37 -0.92 2.38 2.89
N MET A 38 -2.20 2.76 2.89
CA MET A 38 -3.14 2.54 3.98
C MET A 38 -4.27 1.62 3.52
N ALA A 39 -4.51 0.53 4.23
CA ALA A 39 -5.59 -0.42 3.95
C ALA A 39 -6.65 -0.37 5.04
N LEU A 40 -7.92 -0.24 4.63
CA LEU A 40 -9.07 -0.07 5.52
C LEU A 40 -10.12 -1.17 5.29
N LYS A 41 -10.57 -1.84 6.35
CA LYS A 41 -11.66 -2.82 6.28
C LYS A 41 -12.27 -3.05 7.66
N ASN A 42 -13.61 -2.99 7.77
CA ASN A 42 -14.36 -3.34 8.98
C ASN A 42 -13.83 -2.65 10.26
N GLY A 43 -13.55 -1.33 10.18
CA GLY A 43 -13.03 -0.54 11.29
C GLY A 43 -11.56 -0.81 11.64
N LYS A 44 -10.85 -1.66 10.89
CA LYS A 44 -9.42 -1.90 11.03
C LYS A 44 -8.64 -1.13 9.97
N ALA A 45 -7.47 -0.63 10.38
CA ALA A 45 -6.51 0.03 9.52
C ALA A 45 -5.13 -0.61 9.72
N PHE A 46 -4.39 -0.80 8.63
CA PHE A 46 -2.95 -1.06 8.69
C PHE A 46 -2.24 -0.33 7.55
N PHE A 47 -0.92 -0.21 7.70
CA PHE A 47 -0.07 0.52 6.78
C PHE A 47 0.99 -0.41 6.20
N VAL A 48 1.37 -0.18 4.95
CA VAL A 48 2.37 -0.98 4.24
C VAL A 48 3.42 -0.05 3.63
N GLU A 49 4.66 -0.23 4.06
CA GLU A 49 5.84 0.29 3.39
C GLU A 49 6.31 -0.74 2.36
N VAL A 50 6.45 -0.34 1.10
CA VAL A 50 6.88 -1.21 0.01
C VAL A 50 8.36 -0.96 -0.27
N LYS A 51 9.16 -2.02 -0.31
CA LYS A 51 10.58 -1.96 -0.65
C LYS A 51 10.91 -2.94 -1.77
N ARG A 52 11.93 -2.60 -2.56
CA ARG A 52 12.58 -3.57 -3.46
C ARG A 52 13.35 -4.63 -2.64
N PRO A 53 13.41 -5.89 -3.11
CA PRO A 53 14.25 -6.93 -2.51
C PRO A 53 15.74 -6.60 -2.58
#